data_AF-A0A7J2JAM9-F1
#
_entry.id   AF-A0A7J2JAM9-F1
#
_cell.length_a   1.000
_cell.length_b   1.000
_cell.length_c   1.000
_cell.angle_alpha   90.00
_cell.angle_beta   90.00
_cell.angle_gamma   90.00
#
_symmetry.space_group_name_H-M   'P 1'
#
loop_
_entity.id
_entity.type
_entity.pdbx_description
1 polymer ?
#
loop_
_entity_poly.entity_id
_entity_poly.type
_entity_poly.pdbx_seq_one_letter_code
_entity_poly.pdbx_strand_id
1 'polypeptide(L)'
;MREKPILFSLENCDRCEYVKKKIPEDVEVEIKTYPHDIKDWTPEQLAEACYYEVYSDLQRTAPILLMPDGRKITSVIEIKNILTKSKQI
;
A
#
# COMPACT_ATOMS: atom_id res chain seq x y z
N MET A 1 4.15 13.84 -12.11
CA MET A 1 4.70 13.38 -10.82
C MET A 1 3.52 12.94 -9.97
N ARG A 2 3.60 11.83 -9.23
CA ARG A 2 2.48 11.41 -8.36
C ARG A 2 2.34 12.42 -7.23
N GLU A 3 1.11 12.78 -6.87
CA GLU A 3 0.86 13.80 -5.83
C GLU A 3 0.66 13.17 -4.45
N LYS A 4 0.25 11.90 -4.39
CA LYS A 4 -0.10 11.20 -3.15
C LYS A 4 0.59 9.83 -3.04
N PRO A 5 0.94 9.38 -1.83
CA PRO A 5 1.40 8.02 -1.61
C PRO A 5 0.26 7.01 -1.85
N ILE A 6 0.62 5.79 -2.26
CA ILE A 6 -0.33 4.69 -2.51
C ILE A 6 -0.01 3.54 -1.57
N LEU A 7 -0.97 3.12 -0.77
CA LEU A 7 -0.89 1.95 0.08
C LEU A 7 -1.54 0.75 -0.63
N PHE A 8 -0.71 -0.18 -1.07
CA PHE A 8 -1.14 -1.47 -1.58
C PHE A 8 -1.34 -2.46 -0.43
N SER A 9 -2.49 -3.13 -0.45
CA SER A 9 -2.91 -4.07 0.57
C SER A 9 -3.58 -5.28 -0.06
N LEU A 10 -3.65 -6.37 0.71
CA LEU A 10 -4.37 -7.57 0.35
C LEU A 10 -5.60 -7.73 1.24
N GLU A 11 -6.64 -8.37 0.73
CA GLU A 11 -7.78 -8.82 1.53
C GLU A 11 -7.33 -9.81 2.61
N ASN A 12 -8.07 -9.87 3.72
CA ASN A 12 -7.81 -10.79 4.84
C ASN A 12 -6.36 -10.72 5.38
N CYS A 13 -5.72 -9.56 5.30
CA CYS A 13 -4.35 -9.32 5.74
C CYS A 13 -4.34 -8.51 7.04
N ASP A 14 -4.10 -9.17 8.19
CA ASP A 14 -4.09 -8.51 9.51
C ASP A 14 -3.10 -7.33 9.58
N ARG A 15 -1.94 -7.47 8.95
CA ARG A 15 -0.92 -6.41 8.85
C ARG A 15 -1.41 -5.19 8.08
N CYS A 16 -2.17 -5.43 7.02
CA CYS A 16 -2.74 -4.40 6.18
C CYS A 16 -3.85 -3.64 6.92
N GLU A 17 -4.73 -4.38 7.58
CA GLU A 17 -5.81 -3.82 8.39
C GLU A 17 -5.28 -3.04 9.59
N TYR A 18 -4.20 -3.52 10.21
CA TYR A 18 -3.51 -2.79 11.28
C TYR A 18 -3.02 -1.41 10.81
N VAL A 19 -2.39 -1.33 9.63
CA VAL A 19 -1.92 -0.05 9.07
C VAL A 19 -3.10 0.86 8.75
N LYS A 20 -4.13 0.36 8.03
CA LYS A 20 -5.30 1.14 7.62
C LYS A 20 -6.00 1.81 8.81
N LYS A 21 -6.18 1.09 9.92
CA LYS A 21 -6.79 1.61 11.16
C LYS A 21 -5.99 2.70 11.87
N LYS A 22 -4.74 2.91 11.47
CA LYS A 22 -3.83 3.91 12.06
C LYS A 22 -3.58 5.10 11.16
N ILE A 23 -4.15 5.12 9.95
CA ILE A 23 -4.06 6.26 9.04
C ILE A 23 -4.94 7.38 9.63
N PRO A 24 -4.39 8.57 9.92
CA PRO A 24 -5.18 9.72 10.34
C PRO A 24 -6.13 10.17 9.24
N GLU A 25 -7.30 10.69 9.59
CA GLU A 25 -8.31 11.17 8.63
C GLU A 25 -7.82 12.34 7.77
N ASP A 26 -6.85 13.11 8.28
CA ASP A 26 -6.22 14.25 7.62
C ASP A 26 -5.09 13.86 6.65
N VAL A 27 -4.79 12.57 6.51
CA VAL A 27 -3.71 12.09 5.62
C VAL A 27 -4.28 11.60 4.30
N GLU A 28 -3.94 12.32 3.24
CA GLU A 28 -4.30 11.92 1.88
C GLU A 28 -3.38 10.79 1.38
N VAL A 29 -3.91 9.57 1.38
CA VAL A 29 -3.25 8.36 0.86
C VAL A 29 -4.24 7.57 0.01
N GLU A 30 -3.83 7.14 -1.17
CA GLU A 30 -4.63 6.25 -1.99
C GLU A 30 -4.50 4.82 -1.48
N ILE A 31 -5.59 4.11 -1.24
CA ILE A 31 -5.57 2.73 -0.75
C ILE A 31 -6.06 1.81 -1.86
N LYS A 32 -5.21 0.88 -2.28
CA LYS A 32 -5.56 -0.18 -3.23
C LYS A 32 -5.57 -1.51 -2.49
N THR A 33 -6.69 -2.22 -2.54
CA THR A 33 -6.84 -3.55 -1.94
C THR A 33 -7.08 -4.57 -3.03
N TYR A 34 -6.24 -5.60 -3.07
CA TYR A 34 -6.36 -6.71 -4.01
C TYR A 34 -6.74 -8.01 -3.29
N PRO A 35 -7.26 -9.02 -4.00
CA PRO A 35 -7.50 -10.34 -3.43
C PRO A 35 -6.23 -10.95 -2.81
N HIS A 36 -6.41 -11.76 -1.77
CA HIS A 36 -5.27 -12.41 -1.10
C HIS A 36 -4.58 -13.46 -1.97
N ASP A 37 -5.37 -14.26 -2.69
CA ASP A 37 -4.85 -15.19 -3.70
C ASP A 37 -4.71 -14.46 -5.03
N ILE A 38 -3.53 -14.55 -5.61
CA ILE A 38 -3.20 -13.91 -6.90
C ILE A 38 -4.02 -14.47 -8.06
N LYS A 39 -4.54 -15.69 -7.92
CA LYS A 39 -5.40 -16.33 -8.93
C LYS A 39 -6.74 -15.62 -9.08
N ASP A 40 -7.18 -14.91 -8.04
CA ASP A 40 -8.44 -14.18 -8.03
C ASP A 40 -8.28 -12.75 -8.58
N TRP A 41 -7.06 -12.36 -8.99
CA TRP A 41 -6.80 -11.02 -9.51
C TRP A 41 -7.35 -10.84 -10.91
N THR A 42 -7.98 -9.69 -11.14
CA THR A 42 -8.44 -9.32 -12.48
C THR A 42 -7.26 -8.88 -13.36
N PRO A 43 -7.39 -8.95 -14.70
CA PRO A 43 -6.37 -8.44 -15.61
C PRO A 43 -6.00 -6.97 -15.35
N GLU A 44 -6.95 -6.14 -14.94
CA GLU A 44 -6.73 -4.74 -14.60
C GLU A 44 -5.87 -4.60 -13.33
N GLN A 45 -6.15 -5.40 -12.29
CA GLN A 45 -5.36 -5.42 -11.05
C GLN A 45 -3.93 -5.89 -11.30
N LEU A 46 -3.76 -6.91 -12.16
CA LEU A 46 -2.46 -7.38 -12.60
C LEU A 46 -1.70 -6.31 -13.37
N ALA A 47 -2.34 -5.68 -14.37
CA ALA A 47 -1.75 -4.61 -15.16
C ALA A 47 -1.34 -3.43 -14.28
N GLU A 48 -2.18 -3.06 -13.31
CA GLU A 48 -1.92 -1.98 -12.37
C GLU A 48 -0.74 -2.31 -11.45
N ALA A 49 -0.73 -3.47 -10.81
CA ALA A 49 0.37 -3.87 -9.93
C ALA A 49 1.70 -4.01 -10.69
N CYS A 50 1.67 -4.43 -11.95
CA CYS A 50 2.84 -4.44 -12.83
C CYS A 50 3.29 -3.02 -13.19
N TYR A 51 2.36 -2.12 -13.51
CA TYR A 51 2.66 -0.70 -13.80
C TYR A 51 3.33 0.00 -12.62
N TYR A 52 2.91 -0.30 -11.40
CA TYR A 52 3.53 0.21 -10.17
C TYR A 52 4.75 -0.62 -9.72
N GLU A 53 5.10 -1.67 -10.47
CA GLU A 53 6.18 -2.62 -10.17
C GLU A 53 6.04 -3.32 -8.80
N VAL A 54 4.84 -3.39 -8.22
CA VAL A 54 4.57 -3.97 -6.88
C VAL A 54 4.08 -5.40 -6.94
N TYR A 55 3.78 -5.94 -8.12
CA TYR A 55 3.23 -7.30 -8.29
C TYR A 55 4.06 -8.39 -7.60
N SER A 56 5.36 -8.46 -7.87
CA SER A 56 6.26 -9.45 -7.26
C SER A 56 6.47 -9.21 -5.77
N ASP A 57 6.39 -7.95 -5.32
CA ASP A 57 6.54 -7.60 -3.92
C ASP A 57 5.31 -8.04 -3.12
N LEU A 58 4.09 -7.83 -3.65
CA LEU A 58 2.83 -8.20 -3.02
C LEU A 58 2.68 -9.72 -2.83
N GLN A 59 3.31 -10.52 -3.68
CA GLN A 59 3.40 -11.97 -3.51
C GLN A 59 4.25 -12.39 -2.31
N ARG A 60 5.18 -11.54 -1.88
CA ARG A 60 6.14 -11.85 -0.80
C ARG A 60 5.76 -11.16 0.50
N THR A 61 5.25 -9.94 0.42
CA THR A 61 4.94 -9.13 1.58
C THR A 61 3.84 -8.11 1.28
N ALA A 62 2.95 -7.95 2.25
CA ALA A 62 1.95 -6.89 2.28
C ALA A 62 1.84 -6.36 3.72
N PRO A 63 1.51 -5.08 3.92
CA PRO A 63 1.24 -4.05 2.90
C PRO A 63 2.51 -3.43 2.29
N ILE A 64 2.34 -2.65 1.22
CA ILE A 64 3.41 -1.88 0.57
C ILE A 64 2.96 -0.43 0.40
N LEU A 65 3.73 0.52 0.93
CA LEU A 65 3.53 1.94 0.69
C LEU A 65 4.47 2.41 -0.42
N LEU A 66 3.89 2.92 -1.51
CA LEU A 66 4.61 3.56 -2.60
C LEU A 66 4.54 5.08 -2.42
N MET A 67 5.69 5.70 -2.24
CA MET A 67 5.82 7.14 -2.09
C MET A 67 5.79 7.86 -3.45
N PRO A 68 5.43 9.16 -3.49
CA PRO A 68 5.45 9.97 -4.72
C PRO A 68 6.78 9.99 -5.47
N ASP A 69 7.88 9.86 -4.74
CA ASP A 69 9.26 9.81 -5.26
C ASP A 69 9.66 8.42 -5.80
N GLY A 70 8.75 7.45 -5.77
CA GLY A 70 8.98 6.08 -6.26
C GLY A 70 9.54 5.12 -5.20
N ARG A 71 9.83 5.58 -3.96
CA ARG A 71 10.29 4.67 -2.91
C ARG A 71 9.18 3.72 -2.46
N LYS A 72 9.52 2.44 -2.31
CA LYS A 72 8.64 1.40 -1.78
C LYS A 72 9.03 1.07 -0.35
N ILE A 73 8.04 1.01 0.53
CA ILE A 73 8.21 0.74 1.95
C ILE A 73 7.34 -0.46 2.30
N THR A 74 7.94 -1.53 2.81
CA THR A 74 7.28 -2.82 3.06
C THR A 74 7.17 -3.14 4.55
N SER A 75 7.87 -2.41 5.40
CA SER A 75 7.83 -2.58 6.85
C SER A 75 6.56 -1.96 7.42
N VAL A 76 5.71 -2.79 8.02
CA VAL A 76 4.46 -2.37 8.68
C VAL A 76 4.69 -1.21 9.66
N ILE A 77 5.75 -1.29 10.46
CA ILE A 77 6.07 -0.29 11.49
C ILE A 77 6.46 1.03 10.82
N GLU A 78 7.26 0.96 9.76
CA GLU A 78 7.73 2.15 9.04
C GLU A 78 6.59 2.82 8.27
N ILE A 79 5.78 2.05 7.55
CA ILE A 79 4.57 2.52 6.87
C ILE A 79 3.66 3.24 7.87
N LYS A 80 3.37 2.61 9.01
CA LYS A 80 2.57 3.22 10.07
C LYS A 80 3.19 4.53 10.55
N ASN A 81 4.50 4.55 10.80
CA ASN A 81 5.18 5.76 11.28
C ASN A 81 5.14 6.89 10.24
N ILE A 82 5.29 6.60 8.95
CA ILE A 82 5.23 7.61 7.88
C ILE A 82 3.83 8.18 7.77
N LEU A 83 2.82 7.31 7.69
CA LEU A 83 1.42 7.74 7.57
C LEU A 83 0.93 8.48 8.81
N THR A 84 1.47 8.21 10.00
CA THR A 84 1.08 8.92 11.24
C THR A 84 1.90 10.20 11.50
N LYS A 85 3.14 10.31 10.99
CA LYS A 85 4.01 11.48 11.20
C LYS A 85 3.68 12.66 10.29
N SER A 86 2.90 12.47 9.23
CA SER A 86 2.45 13.58 8.37
C SER A 86 1.62 14.65 9.09
N LYS A 87 1.24 14.44 10.37
CA LYS A 87 0.66 15.44 11.27
C LYS A 87 1.59 16.55 11.77
N GLN A 88 2.87 16.57 11.39
CA GLN A 88 3.85 17.52 11.90
C GLN A 88 4.57 18.30 10.79
N ILE A 89 3.86 19.13 10.04
CA ILE A 89 4.40 20.38 9.47
C ILE A 89 3.28 21.43 9.46
#